data_AF-A0A3N2PE82-F1
#
_entry.id   AF-A0A3N2PE82-F1
#
_cell.length_a   1.000
_cell.length_b   1.000
_cell.length_c   1.000
_cell.angle_alpha   90.00
_cell.angle_beta   90.00
_cell.angle_gamma   90.00
#
_symmetry.space_group_name_H-M   'P 1'
#
loop_
_entity.id
_entity.type
_entity.pdbx_description
1 polymer ?
#
loop_
_entity_poly.entity_id
_entity_poly.type
_entity_poly.pdbx_seq_one_letter_code
_entity_poly.pdbx_strand_id
1 'polypeptide(L)'
;MPTPPDAARDGLGSVRRTSGRYAGSARKVGRVPCRSARLRWRPRRPPRRRAPTWPTAGGRDVGVGSVPGVSDKTGFGELVERYRGELRAYCYRMLGSLDEAEDLVQETLLRAWKNLDGFQGRSSIRAWLYRIATNACLDALDGRKRRTLPHHVVPPFDAARPRQVRVDVPWLQPFPDRLWEPVAPRSDEPEAAVVARETMELAFLAAIQHLPPRQRAAVILHDVLGWPARNVAAVLESSVASVNSALQRARVTLREHLPPRRADWAPTAPPSDEERAVLRRYMAAVERGDLAEVANLLAEDVRTTMPPYPVWFTGRDAVLAALAASWDPGSREYVGAFRTLPTRANGRPAAASYVRPPGEETYAPFAIGIVYVERRRIVEMTAFHDPALFPAFALPPALTDESPVSAPSQPA
;
A
#
# COMPACT_ATOMS: atom_id res chain seq x y z
N MET A 1 -3.42 -54.93 -17.56
CA MET A 1 -3.60 -55.45 -18.93
C MET A 1 -4.56 -54.53 -19.66
N PRO A 2 -4.34 -54.13 -20.92
CA PRO A 2 -3.36 -54.60 -21.91
C PRO A 2 -2.33 -53.51 -22.32
N THR A 3 -1.29 -53.97 -23.02
CA THR A 3 -0.17 -53.25 -23.64
C THR A 3 -0.56 -52.45 -24.90
N PRO A 4 0.28 -51.49 -25.32
CA PRO A 4 0.50 -51.22 -26.74
C PRO A 4 1.94 -51.60 -27.18
N PRO A 5 2.18 -51.80 -28.50
CA PRO A 5 3.34 -52.50 -29.03
C PRO A 5 4.50 -51.60 -29.49
N ASP A 6 5.56 -52.33 -29.82
CA ASP A 6 6.96 -52.03 -30.11
C ASP A 6 7.30 -51.38 -31.47
N ALA A 7 8.59 -50.97 -31.54
CA ALA A 7 9.50 -50.85 -32.70
C ALA A 7 9.39 -49.60 -33.61
N ALA A 8 10.46 -48.97 -34.14
CA ALA A 8 11.93 -49.13 -34.09
C ALA A 8 12.57 -47.80 -34.61
N ARG A 9 13.59 -47.22 -33.94
CA ARG A 9 15.03 -47.14 -34.31
C ARG A 9 15.40 -47.18 -35.80
N ASP A 10 16.07 -46.13 -36.30
CA ASP A 10 17.51 -46.15 -36.68
C ASP A 10 18.01 -44.83 -37.30
N GLY A 11 19.31 -44.52 -37.13
CA GLY A 11 20.04 -43.65 -38.06
C GLY A 11 20.93 -42.54 -37.47
N LEU A 12 22.04 -42.90 -36.83
CA LEU A 12 23.20 -42.00 -36.62
C LEU A 12 24.00 -41.88 -37.93
N GLY A 13 24.33 -40.65 -38.36
CA GLY A 13 25.18 -40.39 -39.53
C GLY A 13 25.89 -39.05 -39.43
N SER A 14 27.16 -39.08 -39.02
CA SER A 14 28.09 -37.95 -39.00
C SER A 14 28.55 -37.53 -40.41
N VAL A 15 28.55 -36.23 -40.76
CA VAL A 15 29.36 -35.71 -41.89
C VAL A 15 29.86 -34.26 -41.67
N ARG A 16 31.18 -34.18 -41.45
CA ARG A 16 32.23 -33.27 -41.96
C ARG A 16 31.99 -31.76 -42.13
N ARG A 17 32.88 -30.99 -41.48
CA ARG A 17 33.38 -29.67 -41.92
C ARG A 17 34.04 -29.76 -43.30
N THR A 18 33.72 -28.84 -44.20
CA THR A 18 34.62 -28.42 -45.28
C THR A 18 34.55 -26.90 -45.46
N SER A 19 35.73 -26.29 -45.46
CA SER A 19 36.01 -24.92 -45.86
C SER A 19 36.36 -24.89 -47.35
N GLY A 20 35.83 -23.93 -48.12
CA GLY A 20 36.26 -23.69 -49.50
C GLY A 20 35.65 -22.40 -50.07
N ARG A 21 36.52 -21.51 -50.56
CA ARG A 21 36.26 -20.13 -51.03
C ARG A 21 35.94 -20.07 -52.54
N TYR A 22 35.64 -18.84 -53.00
CA TYR A 22 35.59 -18.27 -54.37
C TYR A 22 34.25 -18.41 -55.13
N ALA A 23 33.78 -17.45 -55.94
CA ALA A 23 33.99 -16.01 -56.10
C ALA A 23 32.95 -15.45 -57.10
N GLY A 24 32.63 -14.16 -56.98
CA GLY A 24 32.34 -13.25 -58.10
C GLY A 24 31.01 -13.34 -58.84
N SER A 25 30.18 -12.30 -58.70
CA SER A 25 29.77 -11.42 -59.82
C SER A 25 28.55 -10.57 -59.43
N ALA A 26 28.78 -9.27 -59.32
CA ALA A 26 27.78 -8.25 -59.02
C ALA A 26 26.90 -7.93 -60.24
N ARG A 27 25.59 -7.76 -60.03
CA ARG A 27 24.77 -6.82 -60.80
C ARG A 27 23.84 -6.04 -59.88
N LYS A 28 23.95 -4.72 -60.03
CA LYS A 28 23.25 -3.65 -59.30
C LYS A 28 21.75 -3.70 -59.55
N VAL A 29 20.95 -3.53 -58.49
CA VAL A 29 19.59 -2.96 -58.59
C VAL A 29 19.48 -1.87 -57.52
N GLY A 30 19.05 -0.69 -57.97
CA GLY A 30 19.22 0.60 -57.29
C GLY A 30 18.44 0.76 -55.99
N ARG A 31 19.08 1.42 -55.02
CA ARG A 31 18.46 1.94 -53.79
C ARG A 31 17.61 3.16 -54.12
N VAL A 32 16.31 3.09 -53.80
CA VAL A 32 15.44 4.26 -53.65
C VAL A 32 15.68 4.86 -52.25
N PRO A 33 15.90 6.17 -52.10
CA PRO A 33 16.26 6.78 -50.82
C PRO A 33 15.02 7.01 -49.95
N CYS A 34 14.96 6.32 -48.80
CA CYS A 34 14.00 6.63 -47.75
C CYS A 34 14.42 7.94 -47.06
N ARG A 35 13.69 9.02 -47.33
CA ARG A 35 13.88 10.33 -46.69
C ARG A 35 13.63 10.20 -45.19
N SER A 36 14.69 10.33 -44.39
CA SER A 36 14.60 10.50 -42.95
C SER A 36 14.03 11.89 -42.62
N ALA A 37 12.72 11.97 -42.43
CA ALA A 37 12.11 13.11 -41.78
C ALA A 37 12.48 13.08 -40.28
N ARG A 38 13.55 13.78 -39.91
CA ARG A 38 13.87 14.08 -38.52
C ARG A 38 12.79 15.02 -37.96
N LEU A 39 11.74 14.45 -37.38
CA LEU A 39 10.84 15.19 -36.50
C LEU A 39 11.62 15.55 -35.24
N ARG A 40 12.16 16.77 -35.25
CA ARG A 40 12.87 17.37 -34.13
C ARG A 40 11.82 17.66 -33.04
N TRP A 41 11.64 16.74 -32.10
CA TRP A 41 10.81 16.92 -30.92
C TRP A 41 11.33 18.13 -30.15
N ARG A 42 10.61 19.25 -30.24
CA ARG A 42 10.81 20.42 -29.37
C ARG A 42 9.83 20.26 -28.22
N PRO A 43 10.28 20.05 -26.96
CA PRO A 43 9.37 20.04 -25.83
C PRO A 43 8.72 21.43 -25.73
N ARG A 44 7.39 21.48 -25.91
CA ARG A 44 6.61 22.66 -25.56
C ARG A 44 6.75 22.86 -24.05
N ARG A 45 7.38 23.95 -23.64
CA ARG A 45 7.42 24.36 -22.22
C ARG A 45 5.98 24.46 -21.73
N PRO A 46 5.58 23.75 -20.67
CA PRO A 46 4.24 23.92 -20.10
C PRO A 46 4.11 25.36 -19.57
N PRO A 47 2.89 25.93 -19.59
CA PRO A 47 2.66 27.25 -18.99
C PRO A 47 3.09 27.21 -17.52
N ARG A 48 3.67 28.32 -17.01
CA ARG A 48 4.02 28.49 -15.59
C ARG A 48 2.75 28.35 -14.74
N ARG A 49 2.43 27.12 -14.33
CA ARG A 49 1.38 26.83 -13.36
C ARG A 49 1.91 27.24 -11.99
N ARG A 50 1.12 28.02 -11.25
CA ARG A 50 1.38 28.30 -9.85
C ARG A 50 1.51 26.96 -9.12
N ALA A 51 2.55 26.85 -8.31
CA ALA A 51 2.80 25.68 -7.49
C ALA A 51 1.56 25.38 -6.63
N PRO A 52 1.02 24.15 -6.61
CA PRO A 52 -0.06 23.83 -5.67
C PRO A 52 0.44 24.07 -4.25
N THR A 53 -0.28 24.94 -3.54
CA THR A 53 -0.09 25.27 -2.13
C THR A 53 -0.76 24.19 -1.29
N TRP A 54 0.03 23.47 -0.52
CA TRP A 54 -0.46 22.51 0.46
C TRP A 54 -1.17 23.29 1.58
N PRO A 55 -2.40 22.91 1.97
CA PRO A 55 -2.98 23.44 3.18
C PRO A 55 -2.10 22.98 4.35
N THR A 56 -1.40 23.91 4.98
CA THR A 56 -0.84 23.67 6.31
C THR A 56 -2.01 23.44 7.24
N ALA A 57 -2.10 22.27 7.87
CA ALA A 57 -3.06 22.03 8.94
C ALA A 57 -2.87 23.15 9.98
N GLY A 58 -3.84 24.05 10.06
CA GLY A 58 -3.84 25.19 10.97
C GLY A 58 -4.17 24.74 12.39
N GLY A 59 -3.25 24.01 13.02
CA GLY A 59 -3.36 23.66 14.42
C GLY A 59 -3.04 24.87 15.29
N ARG A 60 -4.02 25.32 16.08
CA ARG A 60 -3.81 26.31 17.14
C ARG A 60 -2.85 25.72 18.18
N ASP A 61 -1.88 26.55 18.61
CA ASP A 61 -0.98 26.26 19.71
C ASP A 61 -1.79 25.85 20.95
N VAL A 62 -1.66 24.59 21.39
CA VAL A 62 -1.87 24.27 22.80
C VAL A 62 -0.57 24.62 23.49
N GLY A 63 -0.52 25.84 24.02
CA GLY A 63 0.58 26.34 24.84
C GLY A 63 0.94 25.35 25.95
N VAL A 64 2.24 25.22 26.17
CA VAL A 64 2.88 24.36 27.17
C VAL A 64 2.40 24.76 28.57
N GLY A 65 1.38 24.07 29.06
CA GLY A 65 1.04 24.00 30.47
C GLY A 65 1.56 22.67 31.02
N SER A 66 2.47 22.75 31.99
CA SER A 66 2.90 21.63 32.83
C SER A 66 1.71 20.73 33.17
N VAL A 67 1.74 19.47 32.72
CA VAL A 67 0.88 18.42 33.29
C VAL A 67 1.61 17.95 34.54
N PRO A 68 1.11 18.24 35.76
CA PRO A 68 1.72 17.71 36.98
C PRO A 68 1.49 16.19 37.01
N GLY A 69 2.53 15.42 37.29
CA GLY A 69 2.39 13.99 37.64
C GLY A 69 3.10 12.96 36.75
N VAL A 70 4.10 13.34 35.95
CA VAL A 70 5.00 12.33 35.33
C VAL A 70 6.22 12.13 36.22
N SER A 71 6.02 11.56 37.40
CA SER A 71 7.11 11.14 38.29
C SER A 71 7.03 9.66 38.67
N ASP A 72 5.99 8.94 38.23
CA ASP A 72 5.83 7.52 38.54
C ASP A 72 5.50 6.70 37.28
N LYS A 73 6.17 5.55 37.15
CA LYS A 73 6.01 4.60 36.03
C LYS A 73 4.58 4.06 35.94
N THR A 74 3.82 4.14 37.02
CA THR A 74 2.42 3.69 37.13
C THR A 74 1.46 4.53 36.26
N GLY A 75 1.62 5.85 36.20
CA GLY A 75 0.77 6.75 35.38
C GLY A 75 1.23 6.91 33.93
N PHE A 76 2.41 6.39 33.59
CA PHE A 76 2.99 6.51 32.25
C PHE A 76 2.21 5.70 31.21
N GLY A 77 1.76 4.49 31.57
CA GLY A 77 1.01 3.60 30.68
C GLY A 77 -0.23 4.27 30.11
N GLU A 78 -1.12 4.77 30.98
CA GLU A 78 -2.35 5.46 30.57
C GLU A 78 -2.09 6.72 29.74
N LEU A 79 -0.99 7.44 30.04
CA LEU A 79 -0.60 8.62 29.28
C LEU A 79 -0.18 8.27 27.85
N VAL A 80 0.63 7.21 27.66
CA VAL A 80 1.13 6.83 26.34
C VAL A 80 0.11 6.10 25.48
N GLU A 81 -0.83 5.37 26.09
CA GLU A 81 -1.92 4.72 25.35
C GLU A 81 -2.75 5.73 24.55
N ARG A 82 -2.94 6.95 25.07
CA ARG A 82 -3.59 8.05 24.34
C ARG A 82 -2.89 8.44 23.04
N TYR A 83 -1.58 8.21 22.94
CA TYR A 83 -0.78 8.53 21.75
C TYR A 83 -0.53 7.30 20.86
N ARG A 84 -0.91 6.09 21.29
CA ARG A 84 -0.60 4.85 20.54
C ARG A 84 -1.17 4.87 19.13
N GLY A 85 -2.43 5.27 18.96
CA GLY A 85 -3.06 5.37 17.64
C GLY A 85 -2.35 6.36 16.70
N GLU A 86 -2.00 7.53 17.22
CA GLU A 86 -1.29 8.56 16.45
C GLU A 86 0.15 8.15 16.09
N LEU A 87 0.86 7.52 17.03
CA LEU A 87 2.21 6.99 16.80
C LEU A 87 2.20 5.85 15.78
N ARG A 88 1.21 4.96 15.83
CA ARG A 88 1.04 3.90 14.84
C ARG A 88 0.85 4.45 13.44
N ALA A 89 -0.03 5.42 13.28
CA ALA A 89 -0.23 6.05 11.99
C ALA A 89 0.98 6.86 11.51
N TYR A 90 1.78 7.42 12.43
CA TYR A 90 3.06 8.04 12.10
C TYR A 90 4.07 7.01 11.58
N CYS A 91 4.30 5.92 12.33
CA CYS A 91 5.20 4.83 11.94
C CYS A 91 4.75 4.19 10.62
N TYR A 92 3.45 4.01 10.41
CA TYR A 92 2.89 3.49 9.17
C TYR A 92 3.17 4.41 7.97
N ARG A 93 2.96 5.73 8.10
CA ARG A 93 3.37 6.68 7.04
C ARG A 93 4.87 6.65 6.78
N MET A 94 5.68 6.42 7.82
CA MET A 94 7.12 6.29 7.70
C MET A 94 7.55 5.00 7.00
N LEU A 95 6.87 3.87 7.17
CA LEU A 95 7.35 2.55 6.73
C LEU A 95 6.55 1.92 5.58
N GLY A 96 5.26 2.22 5.49
CA GLY A 96 4.34 1.61 4.54
C GLY A 96 3.79 0.24 4.95
N SER A 97 4.28 -0.35 6.03
CA SER A 97 3.83 -1.65 6.57
C SER A 97 3.13 -1.44 7.91
N LEU A 98 1.98 -2.10 8.08
CA LEU A 98 1.24 -2.11 9.33
C LEU A 98 2.02 -2.88 10.40
N ASP A 99 2.52 -4.07 10.07
CA ASP A 99 3.26 -4.92 11.01
C ASP A 99 4.51 -4.20 11.55
N GLU A 100 5.32 -3.64 10.65
CA GLU A 100 6.52 -2.90 11.05
C GLU A 100 6.16 -1.62 11.84
N ALA A 101 5.01 -1.01 11.54
CA ALA A 101 4.54 0.15 12.29
C ALA A 101 4.14 -0.23 13.73
N GLU A 102 3.46 -1.37 13.92
CA GLU A 102 3.11 -1.87 15.25
C GLU A 102 4.36 -2.21 16.05
N ASP A 103 5.33 -2.90 15.45
CA ASP A 103 6.63 -3.20 16.07
C ASP A 103 7.36 -1.92 16.51
N LEU A 104 7.43 -0.91 15.65
CA LEU A 104 8.09 0.34 15.99
C LEU A 104 7.34 1.16 17.03
N VAL A 105 6.02 1.05 17.10
CA VAL A 105 5.27 1.65 18.22
C VAL A 105 5.66 0.97 19.53
N GLN A 106 5.71 -0.36 19.58
CA GLN A 106 6.13 -1.05 20.81
C GLN A 106 7.56 -0.66 21.21
N GLU A 107 8.49 -0.66 20.26
CA GLU A 107 9.87 -0.25 20.50
C GLU A 107 9.95 1.22 20.98
N THR A 108 9.14 2.11 20.40
CA THR A 108 9.06 3.51 20.84
C THR A 108 8.61 3.61 22.29
N LEU A 109 7.55 2.90 22.66
CA LEU A 109 6.99 2.94 24.02
C LEU A 109 7.97 2.32 25.04
N LEU A 110 8.66 1.23 24.67
CA LEU A 110 9.71 0.63 25.49
C LEU A 110 10.90 1.58 25.70
N ARG A 111 11.38 2.24 24.63
CA ARG A 111 12.42 3.28 24.72
C ARG A 111 11.99 4.45 25.58
N ALA A 112 10.74 4.88 25.45
CA ALA A 112 10.19 5.96 26.25
C ALA A 112 10.13 5.58 27.73
N TRP A 113 9.60 4.39 28.07
CA TRP A 113 9.57 3.90 29.45
C TRP A 113 10.96 3.80 30.09
N LYS A 114 11.95 3.28 29.34
CA LYS A 114 13.35 3.19 29.81
C LYS A 114 14.00 4.55 30.05
N ASN A 115 13.62 5.58 29.30
CA ASN A 115 14.21 6.91 29.38
C ASN A 115 13.33 7.93 30.11
N LEU A 116 12.27 7.47 30.79
CA LEU A 116 11.31 8.33 31.47
C LEU A 116 11.96 9.19 32.54
N ASP A 117 12.87 8.60 33.33
CA ASP A 117 13.57 9.26 34.43
C ASP A 117 14.46 10.42 33.94
N GLY A 118 14.87 10.39 32.68
CA GLY A 118 15.65 11.46 32.02
C GLY A 118 14.81 12.55 31.35
N PHE A 119 13.48 12.45 31.39
CA PHE A 119 12.60 13.42 30.74
C PHE A 119 12.47 14.71 31.58
N GLN A 120 13.20 15.74 31.19
CA GLN A 120 13.29 17.01 31.93
C GLN A 120 12.09 17.96 31.72
N GLY A 121 11.00 17.54 31.06
CA GLY A 121 9.82 18.38 30.82
C GLY A 121 10.03 19.61 29.92
N ARG A 122 11.19 19.73 29.25
CA ARG A 122 11.53 20.86 28.35
C ARG A 122 10.75 20.86 27.02
N SER A 123 10.00 19.79 26.76
CA SER A 123 9.11 19.63 25.60
C SER A 123 7.85 18.92 26.06
N SER A 124 6.77 18.94 25.26
CA SER A 124 5.59 18.13 25.58
C SER A 124 5.92 16.63 25.48
N ILE A 125 5.22 15.80 26.26
CA ILE A 125 5.36 14.34 26.18
C ILE A 125 5.11 13.83 24.75
N ARG A 126 4.13 14.43 24.06
CA ARG A 126 3.84 14.18 22.64
C ARG A 126 5.08 14.43 21.79
N ALA A 127 5.68 15.61 21.89
CA ALA A 127 6.88 15.96 21.10
C ALA A 127 8.04 15.00 21.36
N TRP A 128 8.21 14.60 22.61
CA TRP A 128 9.23 13.64 23.02
C TRP A 128 9.00 12.23 22.47
N LEU A 129 7.77 11.71 22.51
CA LEU A 129 7.41 10.40 21.94
C LEU A 129 7.63 10.36 20.43
N TYR A 130 7.21 11.40 19.71
CA TYR A 130 7.44 11.51 18.26
C TYR A 130 8.92 11.58 17.89
N ARG A 131 9.76 12.21 18.72
CA ARG A 131 11.21 12.17 18.53
C ARG A 131 11.77 10.75 18.61
N ILE A 132 11.35 10.00 19.63
CA ILE A 132 11.76 8.60 19.81
C ILE A 132 11.28 7.76 18.62
N ALA A 133 10.01 7.89 18.23
CA ALA A 133 9.43 7.17 17.10
C ALA A 133 10.12 7.51 15.77
N THR A 134 10.45 8.79 15.55
CA THR A 134 11.16 9.24 14.35
C THR A 134 12.52 8.58 14.25
N ASN A 135 13.30 8.58 15.34
CA ASN A 135 14.61 7.95 15.36
C ASN A 135 14.50 6.43 15.13
N ALA A 136 13.56 5.75 15.78
CA ALA A 136 13.32 4.31 15.56
C ALA A 136 12.95 3.99 14.10
N CYS A 137 12.10 4.81 13.46
CA CYS A 137 11.76 4.66 12.04
C CYS A 137 12.96 4.89 11.12
N LEU A 138 13.76 5.91 11.39
CA LEU A 138 14.96 6.20 10.59
C LEU A 138 15.99 5.07 10.71
N ASP A 139 16.22 4.57 11.92
CA ASP A 139 17.11 3.42 12.20
C ASP A 139 16.65 2.18 11.40
N ALA A 140 15.35 1.87 11.43
CA ALA A 140 14.78 0.74 10.70
C ALA A 140 14.94 0.88 9.18
N LEU A 141 14.69 2.09 8.63
CA LEU A 141 14.81 2.37 7.20
C LEU A 141 16.27 2.32 6.71
N ASP A 142 17.23 2.73 7.54
CA ASP A 142 18.65 2.61 7.20
C ASP A 142 19.14 1.17 7.31
N GLY A 143 18.59 0.37 8.23
CA GLY A 143 18.83 -1.08 8.30
C GLY A 143 18.40 -1.83 7.04
N ARG A 144 17.30 -1.44 6.38
CA ARG A 144 16.82 -2.08 5.13
C ARG A 144 17.82 -1.97 3.98
N LYS A 145 18.47 -0.82 3.83
CA LYS A 145 19.50 -0.60 2.80
C LYS A 145 20.71 -1.53 2.96
N ARG A 146 20.88 -2.13 4.15
CA ARG A 146 22.02 -2.97 4.51
C ARG A 146 21.69 -4.48 4.45
N ARG A 147 20.48 -4.89 4.05
CA ARG A 147 20.09 -6.32 3.98
C ARG A 147 20.94 -7.07 2.93
N THR A 148 21.47 -8.21 3.38
CA THR A 148 22.49 -9.07 2.77
C THR A 148 22.01 -9.87 1.56
N LEU A 149 22.97 -10.36 0.75
CA LEU A 149 22.71 -11.10 -0.49
C LEU A 149 21.90 -12.40 -0.25
N PRO A 150 21.02 -12.81 -1.19
CA PRO A 150 20.08 -13.94 -1.01
C PRO A 150 20.71 -15.27 -0.58
N HIS A 151 21.93 -15.56 -1.00
CA HIS A 151 22.64 -16.81 -0.66
C HIS A 151 23.13 -16.87 0.80
N HIS A 152 23.04 -15.77 1.55
CA HIS A 152 23.33 -15.76 2.99
C HIS A 152 22.09 -16.04 3.85
N VAL A 153 20.89 -16.10 3.25
CA VAL A 153 19.61 -16.13 4.00
C VAL A 153 18.68 -17.24 3.51
N VAL A 154 18.88 -17.74 2.28
CA VAL A 154 18.01 -18.77 1.69
C VAL A 154 18.87 -19.91 1.10
N PRO A 155 18.57 -21.19 1.40
CA PRO A 155 19.24 -22.33 0.78
C PRO A 155 18.92 -22.43 -0.74
N PRO A 156 19.71 -23.20 -1.52
CA PRO A 156 19.50 -23.39 -2.96
C PRO A 156 18.09 -23.86 -3.30
N PHE A 157 17.53 -23.35 -4.41
CA PHE A 157 16.17 -23.63 -4.85
C PHE A 157 15.99 -25.09 -5.32
N ASP A 158 14.92 -25.74 -4.85
CA ASP A 158 14.46 -27.05 -5.34
C ASP A 158 13.41 -26.86 -6.45
N ALA A 159 13.77 -27.20 -7.69
CA ALA A 159 12.93 -27.03 -8.87
C ALA A 159 11.68 -27.94 -8.89
N ALA A 160 11.61 -28.96 -8.03
CA ALA A 160 10.49 -29.90 -7.98
C ALA A 160 9.28 -29.39 -7.15
N ARG A 161 9.45 -28.31 -6.38
CA ARG A 161 8.36 -27.66 -5.63
C ARG A 161 8.43 -26.15 -5.84
N PRO A 162 7.60 -25.56 -6.71
CA PRO A 162 7.52 -24.11 -6.80
C PRO A 162 6.97 -23.57 -5.47
N ARG A 163 7.86 -23.14 -4.57
CA ARG A 163 7.48 -22.21 -3.51
C ARG A 163 7.07 -20.92 -4.22
N GLN A 164 5.90 -20.38 -3.89
CA GLN A 164 5.54 -19.02 -4.26
C GLN A 164 6.71 -18.12 -3.88
N VAL A 165 7.36 -17.53 -4.88
CA VAL A 165 8.46 -16.60 -4.66
C VAL A 165 7.85 -15.39 -3.97
N ARG A 166 7.95 -15.33 -2.63
CA ARG A 166 7.79 -14.08 -1.91
C ARG A 166 8.94 -13.20 -2.37
N VAL A 167 8.65 -12.32 -3.31
CA VAL A 167 9.58 -11.26 -3.63
C VAL A 167 9.60 -10.37 -2.40
N ASP A 168 10.76 -10.12 -1.80
CA ASP A 168 10.94 -9.19 -0.68
C ASP A 168 10.76 -7.72 -1.15
N VAL A 169 9.72 -7.44 -1.94
CA VAL A 169 9.35 -6.09 -2.33
C VAL A 169 8.55 -5.50 -1.17
N PRO A 170 8.96 -4.36 -0.59
CA PRO A 170 8.12 -3.66 0.36
C PRO A 170 6.93 -3.04 -0.40
N TRP A 171 5.79 -3.72 -0.44
CA TRP A 171 4.51 -3.12 -0.82
C TRP A 171 3.87 -2.44 0.39
N LEU A 172 2.99 -1.47 0.13
CA LEU A 172 2.16 -0.90 1.17
C LEU A 172 1.18 -1.96 1.69
N GLN A 173 1.10 -2.16 3.00
CA GLN A 173 0.00 -2.96 3.59
C GLN A 173 -1.24 -2.07 3.79
N PRO A 174 -2.45 -2.62 3.74
CA PRO A 174 -3.66 -1.85 4.01
C PRO A 174 -3.72 -1.49 5.51
N PHE A 175 -4.17 -0.29 5.81
CA PHE A 175 -4.31 0.20 7.19
C PHE A 175 -5.78 0.19 7.60
N PRO A 176 -6.18 -0.55 8.64
CA PRO A 176 -7.55 -0.53 9.15
C PRO A 176 -7.90 0.83 9.77
N ASP A 177 -8.96 1.48 9.27
CA ASP A 177 -9.34 2.84 9.72
C ASP A 177 -9.60 2.91 11.24
N ARG A 178 -10.14 1.83 11.82
CA ARG A 178 -10.38 1.68 13.27
C ARG A 178 -9.13 1.82 14.14
N LEU A 179 -7.95 1.53 13.59
CA LEU A 179 -6.68 1.60 14.32
C LEU A 179 -6.14 3.03 14.41
N TRP A 180 -6.76 3.95 13.68
CA TRP A 180 -6.47 5.39 13.67
C TRP A 180 -7.52 6.20 14.44
N GLU A 181 -8.78 5.76 14.46
CA GLU A 181 -9.88 6.51 15.07
C GLU A 181 -9.57 6.82 16.56
N PRO A 182 -9.54 8.11 16.97
CA PRO A 182 -9.25 8.47 18.35
C PRO A 182 -10.31 7.88 19.27
N VAL A 183 -9.90 7.44 20.48
CA VAL A 183 -10.80 6.93 21.53
C VAL A 183 -11.87 7.97 21.94
N ALA A 184 -11.69 9.24 21.58
CA ALA A 184 -12.77 10.23 21.52
C ALA A 184 -12.43 11.29 20.45
N PRO A 185 -13.32 11.60 19.49
CA PRO A 185 -13.16 12.78 18.67
C PRO A 185 -13.18 14.02 19.56
N ARG A 186 -12.15 14.87 19.45
CA ARG A 186 -12.27 16.27 19.85
C ARG A 186 -13.32 16.87 18.92
N SER A 187 -14.52 17.14 19.45
CA SER A 187 -15.72 17.55 18.70
C SER A 187 -15.58 18.91 17.99
N ASP A 188 -14.44 19.56 18.18
CA ASP A 188 -14.11 20.92 17.80
C ASP A 188 -13.22 21.07 16.55
N GLU A 189 -12.77 19.98 15.89
CA GLU A 189 -11.84 20.06 14.74
C GLU A 189 -12.18 19.16 13.53
N PRO A 190 -13.29 19.39 12.81
CA PRO A 190 -13.68 18.60 11.63
C PRO A 190 -12.67 18.67 10.47
N GLU A 191 -11.96 19.80 10.32
CA GLU A 191 -10.95 19.98 9.27
C GLU A 191 -9.69 19.12 9.49
N ALA A 192 -9.29 18.91 10.76
CA ALA A 192 -8.14 18.06 11.10
C ALA A 192 -8.42 16.57 10.82
N ALA A 193 -9.65 16.12 11.05
CA ALA A 193 -10.08 14.76 10.72
C ALA A 193 -10.04 14.48 9.21
N VAL A 194 -10.35 15.48 8.39
CA VAL A 194 -10.28 15.40 6.92
C VAL A 194 -8.85 15.29 6.43
N VAL A 195 -7.96 16.20 6.85
CA VAL A 195 -6.54 16.19 6.45
C VAL A 195 -5.86 14.88 6.88
N ALA A 196 -6.22 14.36 8.05
CA ALA A 196 -5.66 13.11 8.52
C ALA A 196 -6.09 11.87 7.71
N ARG A 197 -7.29 11.89 7.12
CA ARG A 197 -7.79 10.82 6.23
C ARG A 197 -7.14 10.87 4.86
N GLU A 198 -7.03 12.06 4.25
CA GLU A 198 -6.34 12.25 2.97
C GLU A 198 -4.90 11.72 3.01
N THR A 199 -4.21 11.96 4.13
CA THR A 199 -2.82 11.53 4.33
C THR A 199 -2.68 10.05 4.70
N MET A 200 -3.78 9.29 4.71
CA MET A 200 -3.81 7.84 4.90
C MET A 200 -4.17 7.09 3.61
N GLU A 201 -4.46 7.79 2.51
CA GLU A 201 -4.75 7.14 1.23
C GLU A 201 -3.52 6.43 0.66
N LEU A 202 -3.73 5.28 -0.01
CA LEU A 202 -2.61 4.49 -0.55
C LEU A 202 -1.79 5.27 -1.59
N ALA A 203 -2.42 6.12 -2.40
CA ALA A 203 -1.72 6.94 -3.38
C ALA A 203 -0.75 7.94 -2.70
N PHE A 204 -1.17 8.56 -1.60
CA PHE A 204 -0.27 9.39 -0.79
C PHE A 204 0.89 8.59 -0.23
N LEU A 205 0.54 7.47 0.41
CA LEU A 205 1.50 6.62 1.09
C LEU A 205 2.55 6.11 0.11
N ALA A 206 2.15 5.80 -1.12
CA ALA A 206 3.03 5.38 -2.19
C ALA A 206 3.94 6.53 -2.62
N ALA A 207 3.38 7.74 -2.82
CA ALA A 207 4.15 8.92 -3.20
C ALA A 207 5.21 9.29 -2.14
N ILE A 208 4.87 9.28 -0.84
CA ILE A 208 5.82 9.58 0.23
C ILE A 208 6.90 8.50 0.37
N GLN A 209 6.67 7.26 -0.12
CA GLN A 209 7.71 6.23 -0.14
C GLN A 209 8.88 6.58 -1.09
N HIS A 210 8.67 7.45 -2.08
CA HIS A 210 9.75 7.93 -2.97
C HIS A 210 10.67 8.97 -2.30
N LEU A 211 10.29 9.52 -1.14
CA LEU A 211 11.10 10.48 -0.42
C LEU A 211 12.22 9.79 0.36
N PRO A 212 13.42 10.41 0.45
CA PRO A 212 14.42 10.02 1.44
C PRO A 212 13.84 10.04 2.86
N PRO A 213 14.21 9.09 3.75
CA PRO A 213 13.55 8.91 5.05
C PRO A 213 13.42 10.19 5.89
N ARG A 214 14.46 11.03 5.94
CA ARG A 214 14.43 12.29 6.68
C ARG A 214 13.54 13.36 6.04
N GLN A 215 13.43 13.38 4.72
CA GLN A 215 12.48 14.28 4.02
C GLN A 215 11.04 13.81 4.25
N ARG A 216 10.81 12.49 4.25
CA ARG A 216 9.52 11.87 4.59
C ARG A 216 9.07 12.27 5.99
N ALA A 217 9.95 12.14 6.99
CA ALA A 217 9.68 12.57 8.36
C ALA A 217 9.33 14.07 8.44
N ALA A 218 10.06 14.93 7.72
CA ALA A 218 9.77 16.37 7.68
C ALA A 218 8.38 16.66 7.11
N VAL A 219 7.99 16.01 6.00
CA VAL A 219 6.63 16.15 5.42
C VAL A 219 5.56 15.68 6.40
N ILE A 220 5.73 14.51 7.02
CA ILE A 220 4.72 13.98 7.94
C ILE A 220 4.58 14.89 9.17
N LEU A 221 5.68 15.32 9.79
CA LEU A 221 5.61 16.18 10.97
C LEU A 221 5.04 17.58 10.63
N HIS A 222 5.42 18.18 9.50
CA HIS A 222 5.02 19.53 9.14
C HIS A 222 3.68 19.60 8.38
N ASP A 223 3.60 18.93 7.23
CA ASP A 223 2.46 19.07 6.31
C ASP A 223 1.27 18.18 6.76
N VAL A 224 1.52 17.06 7.45
CA VAL A 224 0.43 16.16 7.94
C VAL A 224 0.02 16.46 9.38
N LEU A 225 0.97 16.56 10.31
CA LEU A 225 0.69 16.77 11.74
C LEU A 225 0.61 18.25 12.12
N GLY A 226 0.87 19.17 11.19
CA GLY A 226 0.73 20.62 11.40
C GLY A 226 1.79 21.24 12.29
N TRP A 227 2.92 20.56 12.55
CA TRP A 227 3.92 21.10 13.47
C TRP A 227 4.67 22.27 12.86
N PRO A 228 4.98 23.33 13.63
CA PRO A 228 5.79 24.42 13.14
C PRO A 228 7.21 23.94 12.82
N ALA A 229 7.83 24.51 11.79
CA ALA A 229 9.16 24.08 11.32
C ALA A 229 10.24 24.07 12.42
N ARG A 230 10.12 24.93 13.44
CA ARG A 230 10.98 24.95 14.64
C ARG A 230 10.90 23.65 15.45
N ASN A 231 9.71 23.07 15.62
CA ASN A 231 9.50 21.84 16.37
C ASN A 231 9.98 20.63 15.56
N VAL A 232 9.74 20.67 14.24
CA VAL A 232 10.27 19.66 13.31
C VAL A 232 11.79 19.65 13.30
N ALA A 233 12.42 20.83 13.29
CA ALA A 233 13.87 20.97 13.36
C ALA A 233 14.43 20.40 14.68
N ALA A 234 13.76 20.65 15.80
CA ALA A 234 14.14 20.08 17.09
C ALA A 234 14.03 18.54 17.11
N VAL A 235 12.95 17.96 16.56
CA VAL A 235 12.79 16.50 16.48
C VAL A 235 13.81 15.85 15.55
N LEU A 236 14.08 16.47 14.41
CA LEU A 236 15.03 15.94 13.43
C LEU A 236 16.48 16.31 13.78
N GLU A 237 16.75 17.00 14.88
CA GLU A 237 18.09 17.48 15.25
C GLU A 237 18.77 18.22 14.09
N SER A 238 18.05 19.19 13.50
CA SER A 238 18.48 19.96 12.33
C SER A 238 18.14 21.44 12.49
N SER A 239 18.43 22.26 11.47
CA SER A 239 18.06 23.67 11.46
C SER A 239 16.71 23.91 10.78
N VAL A 240 16.02 24.99 11.13
CA VAL A 240 14.76 25.40 10.47
C VAL A 240 14.97 25.60 8.96
N ALA A 241 16.11 26.15 8.56
CA ALA A 241 16.47 26.32 7.15
C ALA A 241 16.59 24.97 6.43
N SER A 242 17.21 23.97 7.07
CA SER A 242 17.32 22.61 6.54
C SER A 242 15.95 21.95 6.37
N VAL A 243 15.05 22.09 7.37
CA VAL A 243 13.67 21.59 7.29
C VAL A 243 12.90 22.23 6.14
N ASN A 244 12.93 23.56 6.01
CA ASN A 244 12.26 24.27 4.91
C ASN A 244 12.78 23.83 3.54
N SER A 245 14.10 23.66 3.42
CA SER A 245 14.73 23.16 2.20
C SER A 245 14.33 21.72 1.87
N ALA A 246 14.25 20.84 2.88
CA ALA A 246 13.78 19.46 2.74
C ALA A 246 12.32 19.40 2.29
N LEU A 247 11.44 20.20 2.90
CA LEU A 247 10.03 20.31 2.51
C LEU A 247 9.88 20.80 1.07
N GLN A 248 10.64 21.82 0.66
CA GLN A 248 10.60 22.31 -0.71
C GLN A 248 10.93 21.21 -1.73
N ARG A 249 11.99 20.42 -1.48
CA ARG A 249 12.36 19.29 -2.34
C ARG A 249 11.31 18.18 -2.32
N ALA A 250 10.83 17.83 -1.13
CA ALA A 250 9.84 16.77 -0.98
C ALA A 250 8.56 17.08 -1.78
N ARG A 251 8.11 18.34 -1.76
CA ARG A 251 6.93 18.79 -2.53
C ARG A 251 7.14 18.70 -4.04
N VAL A 252 8.37 18.75 -4.55
CA VAL A 252 8.65 18.50 -5.98
C VAL A 252 8.46 17.02 -6.28
N THR A 253 9.10 16.13 -5.51
CA THR A 253 8.97 14.68 -5.67
C THR A 253 7.51 14.22 -5.54
N LEU A 254 6.76 14.72 -4.54
CA LEU A 254 5.34 14.37 -4.38
C LEU A 254 4.50 14.77 -5.60
N ARG A 255 4.79 15.92 -6.25
CA ARG A 255 4.07 16.32 -7.47
C ARG A 255 4.37 15.44 -8.68
N GLU A 256 5.53 14.78 -8.71
CA GLU A 256 5.90 13.87 -9.79
C GLU A 256 5.22 12.51 -9.64
N HIS A 257 4.93 12.09 -8.40
CA HIS A 257 4.41 10.76 -8.10
C HIS A 257 2.92 10.72 -7.74
N LEU A 258 2.32 11.85 -7.33
CA LEU A 258 0.89 11.91 -7.08
C LEU A 258 0.10 12.03 -8.40
N PRO A 259 -1.13 11.50 -8.45
CA PRO A 259 -2.01 11.66 -9.61
C PRO A 259 -2.25 13.14 -9.97
N PRO A 260 -2.38 13.47 -11.27
CA PRO A 260 -2.44 14.85 -11.74
C PRO A 260 -3.78 15.57 -11.46
N ARG A 261 -4.87 14.90 -11.06
CA ARG A 261 -6.15 15.59 -10.74
C ARG A 261 -6.37 15.68 -9.24
N ARG A 262 -6.89 16.84 -8.81
CA ARG A 262 -7.23 17.14 -7.41
C ARG A 262 -8.51 16.42 -6.93
N ALA A 263 -9.35 15.93 -7.85
CA ALA A 263 -10.47 15.04 -7.54
C ALA A 263 -9.98 13.66 -7.07
N ASP A 264 -8.80 13.25 -7.57
CA ASP A 264 -8.07 12.05 -7.14
C ASP A 264 -7.45 12.22 -5.73
N TRP A 265 -7.58 13.42 -5.14
CA TRP A 265 -7.15 13.81 -3.79
C TRP A 265 -8.30 14.48 -3.01
N ALA A 266 -9.56 14.35 -3.44
CA ALA A 266 -10.63 14.99 -2.68
C ALA A 266 -10.59 14.47 -1.22
N PRO A 267 -10.86 15.33 -0.22
CA PRO A 267 -11.15 14.91 1.14
C PRO A 267 -11.85 13.57 1.14
N THR A 268 -11.22 12.53 1.69
CA THR A 268 -11.92 11.27 1.91
C THR A 268 -12.90 11.55 3.04
N ALA A 269 -14.06 12.09 2.68
CA ALA A 269 -15.25 12.01 3.49
C ALA A 269 -15.43 10.53 3.88
N PRO A 270 -16.09 10.23 5.01
CA PRO A 270 -16.54 8.87 5.26
C PRO A 270 -17.19 8.36 3.97
N PRO A 271 -16.95 7.10 3.55
CA PRO A 271 -17.42 6.65 2.26
C PRO A 271 -18.88 7.02 2.08
N SER A 272 -19.23 7.62 0.95
CA SER A 272 -20.61 8.03 0.69
C SER A 272 -21.54 6.80 0.69
N ASP A 273 -22.84 7.01 0.88
CA ASP A 273 -23.82 5.93 0.73
C ASP A 273 -23.77 5.30 -0.67
N GLU A 274 -23.38 6.10 -1.67
CA GLU A 274 -23.17 5.65 -3.04
C GLU A 274 -21.97 4.70 -3.16
N GLU A 275 -20.82 5.07 -2.60
CA GLU A 275 -19.64 4.19 -2.55
C GLU A 275 -19.93 2.89 -1.80
N ARG A 276 -20.62 2.97 -0.66
CA ARG A 276 -21.08 1.79 0.09
C ARG A 276 -22.03 0.91 -0.73
N ALA A 277 -22.94 1.52 -1.50
CA ALA A 277 -23.87 0.79 -2.35
C ALA A 277 -23.16 0.08 -3.51
N VAL A 278 -22.15 0.72 -4.13
CA VAL A 278 -21.31 0.09 -5.16
C VAL A 278 -20.55 -1.09 -4.58
N LEU A 279 -19.93 -0.94 -3.41
CA LEU A 279 -19.22 -2.03 -2.73
C LEU A 279 -20.16 -3.21 -2.44
N ARG A 280 -21.35 -2.96 -1.87
CA ARG A 280 -22.34 -4.03 -1.60
C ARG A 280 -22.76 -4.78 -2.87
N ARG A 281 -23.00 -4.07 -3.98
CA ARG A 281 -23.34 -4.70 -5.26
C ARG A 281 -22.17 -5.54 -5.80
N TYR A 282 -20.95 -5.03 -5.70
CA TYR A 282 -19.74 -5.75 -6.12
C TYR A 282 -19.56 -7.03 -5.31
N MET A 283 -19.63 -6.94 -3.98
CA MET A 283 -19.57 -8.09 -3.06
C MET A 283 -20.62 -9.15 -3.42
N ALA A 284 -21.87 -8.74 -3.59
CA ALA A 284 -22.94 -9.66 -3.94
C ALA A 284 -22.76 -10.30 -5.34
N ALA A 285 -22.15 -9.58 -6.29
CA ALA A 285 -21.84 -10.13 -7.61
C ALA A 285 -20.71 -11.17 -7.53
N VAL A 286 -19.65 -10.90 -6.75
CA VAL A 286 -18.55 -11.84 -6.50
C VAL A 286 -19.05 -13.13 -5.84
N GLU A 287 -19.89 -13.02 -4.81
CA GLU A 287 -20.46 -14.20 -4.12
C GLU A 287 -21.34 -15.06 -5.03
N ARG A 288 -22.03 -14.46 -6.00
CA ARG A 288 -22.85 -15.17 -6.99
C ARG A 288 -22.09 -15.66 -8.22
N GLY A 289 -20.82 -15.28 -8.39
CA GLY A 289 -20.07 -15.51 -9.63
C GLY A 289 -20.64 -14.73 -10.84
N ASP A 290 -21.27 -13.59 -10.60
CA ASP A 290 -21.97 -12.78 -11.61
C ASP A 290 -21.00 -11.83 -12.33
N LEU A 291 -20.29 -12.35 -13.33
CA LEU A 291 -19.32 -11.59 -14.12
C LEU A 291 -19.95 -10.39 -14.85
N ALA A 292 -21.22 -10.49 -15.24
CA ALA A 292 -21.92 -9.42 -15.95
C ALA A 292 -22.17 -8.22 -15.04
N GLU A 293 -22.61 -8.45 -13.80
CA GLU A 293 -22.78 -7.38 -12.82
C GLU A 293 -21.42 -6.80 -12.40
N VAL A 294 -20.38 -7.62 -12.24
CA VAL A 294 -19.02 -7.09 -12.02
C VAL A 294 -18.62 -6.18 -13.19
N ALA A 295 -18.81 -6.61 -14.44
CA ALA A 295 -18.49 -5.80 -15.62
C ALA A 295 -19.21 -4.43 -15.61
N ASN A 296 -20.47 -4.38 -15.18
CA ASN A 296 -21.25 -3.15 -15.06
C ASN A 296 -20.70 -2.19 -13.99
N LEU A 297 -20.12 -2.74 -12.93
CA LEU A 297 -19.56 -1.98 -11.81
C LEU A 297 -18.14 -1.50 -12.08
N LEU A 298 -17.37 -2.14 -12.96
CA LEU A 298 -16.00 -1.72 -13.29
C LEU A 298 -15.97 -0.57 -14.31
N ALA A 299 -15.02 0.34 -14.17
CA ALA A 299 -14.65 1.27 -15.25
C ALA A 299 -14.04 0.52 -16.44
N GLU A 300 -14.05 1.12 -17.62
CA GLU A 300 -13.46 0.51 -18.82
C GLU A 300 -11.95 0.38 -18.68
N ASP A 301 -11.31 1.40 -18.10
CA ASP A 301 -9.88 1.54 -17.84
C ASP A 301 -9.48 1.15 -16.41
N VAL A 302 -10.28 0.32 -15.75
CA VAL A 302 -10.03 -0.11 -14.36
C VAL A 302 -8.62 -0.67 -14.18
N ARG A 303 -7.99 -0.33 -13.07
CA ARG A 303 -6.69 -0.88 -12.66
C ARG A 303 -6.85 -1.79 -11.44
N THR A 304 -6.31 -3.00 -11.51
CA THR A 304 -6.31 -3.94 -10.38
C THR A 304 -4.90 -4.37 -10.04
N THR A 305 -4.55 -4.40 -8.75
CA THR A 305 -3.26 -4.91 -8.25
C THR A 305 -3.50 -5.95 -7.14
N MET A 306 -2.63 -6.95 -7.02
CA MET A 306 -2.84 -8.09 -6.09
C MET A 306 -1.63 -8.40 -5.20
N PRO A 307 -1.14 -7.48 -4.34
CA PRO A 307 -0.03 -7.80 -3.42
C PRO A 307 -0.35 -9.05 -2.56
N PRO A 308 0.64 -9.91 -2.25
CA PRO A 308 2.07 -9.79 -2.54
C PRO A 308 2.46 -10.20 -3.97
N TYR A 309 1.50 -10.66 -4.78
CA TYR A 309 1.77 -11.06 -6.15
C TYR A 309 2.10 -9.82 -6.99
N PRO A 310 3.20 -9.81 -7.76
CA PRO A 310 3.57 -8.69 -8.63
C PRO A 310 2.70 -8.65 -9.91
N VAL A 311 1.43 -9.04 -9.79
CA VAL A 311 0.45 -9.12 -10.87
C VAL A 311 -0.46 -7.89 -10.80
N TRP A 312 -0.68 -7.28 -11.95
CA TRP A 312 -1.62 -6.18 -12.11
C TRP A 312 -2.29 -6.26 -13.47
N PHE A 313 -3.53 -5.77 -13.51
CA PHE A 313 -4.37 -5.74 -14.70
C PHE A 313 -4.75 -4.30 -15.01
N THR A 314 -4.89 -4.01 -16.30
CA THR A 314 -5.53 -2.78 -16.79
C THR A 314 -6.60 -3.14 -17.79
N GLY A 315 -7.72 -2.44 -17.70
CA GLY A 315 -8.86 -2.67 -18.56
C GLY A 315 -9.82 -3.71 -17.99
N ARG A 316 -11.12 -3.47 -18.21
CA ARG A 316 -12.21 -4.32 -17.73
C ARG A 316 -12.06 -5.77 -18.18
N ASP A 317 -11.76 -6.00 -19.46
CA ASP A 317 -11.71 -7.35 -20.03
C ASP A 317 -10.62 -8.22 -19.39
N ALA A 318 -9.46 -7.64 -19.09
CA ALA A 318 -8.36 -8.34 -18.43
C ALA A 318 -8.74 -8.75 -17.00
N VAL A 319 -9.43 -7.87 -16.27
CA VAL A 319 -9.92 -8.17 -14.91
C VAL A 319 -10.98 -9.27 -14.96
N LEU A 320 -11.93 -9.19 -15.88
CA LEU A 320 -13.00 -10.20 -16.02
C LEU A 320 -12.45 -11.56 -16.43
N ALA A 321 -11.46 -11.61 -17.32
CA ALA A 321 -10.80 -12.86 -17.71
C ALA A 321 -10.11 -13.54 -16.52
N ALA A 322 -9.42 -12.76 -15.67
CA ALA A 322 -8.79 -13.28 -14.46
C ALA A 322 -9.82 -13.79 -13.44
N LEU A 323 -10.92 -13.05 -13.24
CA LEU A 323 -12.00 -13.48 -12.36
C LEU A 323 -12.68 -14.75 -12.89
N ALA A 324 -12.99 -14.80 -14.18
CA ALA A 324 -13.63 -15.96 -14.82
C ALA A 324 -12.80 -17.24 -14.62
N ALA A 325 -11.48 -17.18 -14.82
CA ALA A 325 -10.60 -18.30 -14.53
C ALA A 325 -10.64 -18.69 -13.05
N SER A 326 -10.59 -17.71 -12.14
CA SER A 326 -10.60 -18.00 -10.69
C SER A 326 -11.92 -18.59 -10.16
N TRP A 327 -13.02 -18.42 -10.91
CA TRP A 327 -14.37 -18.84 -10.50
C TRP A 327 -14.83 -20.13 -11.17
N ASP A 328 -14.16 -20.56 -12.24
CA ASP A 328 -14.53 -21.77 -12.98
C ASP A 328 -13.98 -23.03 -12.29
N PRO A 329 -14.82 -23.96 -11.80
CA PRO A 329 -14.35 -25.22 -11.20
C PRO A 329 -13.52 -26.11 -12.13
N GLY A 330 -13.61 -25.91 -13.44
CA GLY A 330 -12.79 -26.59 -14.45
C GLY A 330 -11.42 -25.96 -14.69
N SER A 331 -11.17 -24.77 -14.16
CA SER A 331 -9.91 -24.03 -14.32
C SER A 331 -8.86 -24.47 -13.28
N ARG A 332 -7.58 -24.41 -13.67
CA ARG A 332 -6.45 -24.64 -12.75
C ARG A 332 -6.28 -23.51 -11.74
N GLU A 333 -6.86 -22.35 -12.04
CA GLU A 333 -6.83 -21.15 -11.24
C GLU A 333 -8.02 -21.06 -10.28
N TYR A 334 -8.91 -22.07 -10.27
CA TYR A 334 -10.09 -22.10 -9.40
C TYR A 334 -9.70 -22.00 -7.93
N VAL A 335 -10.26 -21.00 -7.24
CA VAL A 335 -9.96 -20.78 -5.82
C VAL A 335 -11.04 -21.33 -4.88
N GLY A 336 -12.29 -21.43 -5.34
CA GLY A 336 -13.42 -21.88 -4.53
C GLY A 336 -14.56 -20.86 -4.47
N ALA A 337 -15.54 -21.13 -3.61
CA ALA A 337 -16.70 -20.25 -3.42
C ALA A 337 -16.32 -19.06 -2.54
N PHE A 338 -16.75 -17.86 -2.92
CA PHE A 338 -16.47 -16.64 -2.18
C PHE A 338 -17.55 -16.31 -1.16
N ARG A 339 -17.12 -15.74 -0.04
CA ARG A 339 -17.96 -15.01 0.91
C ARG A 339 -17.24 -13.73 1.32
N THR A 340 -17.96 -12.64 1.46
CA THR A 340 -17.36 -11.32 1.69
C THR A 340 -17.98 -10.61 2.89
N LEU A 341 -17.16 -9.87 3.63
CA LEU A 341 -17.60 -8.97 4.69
C LEU A 341 -17.17 -7.53 4.38
N PRO A 342 -18.04 -6.52 4.62
CA PRO A 342 -17.69 -5.13 4.39
C PRO A 342 -16.72 -4.65 5.47
N THR A 343 -15.71 -3.88 5.09
CA THR A 343 -14.75 -3.25 6.01
C THR A 343 -14.25 -1.91 5.43
N ARG A 344 -13.27 -1.29 6.08
CA ARG A 344 -12.66 -0.01 5.65
C ARG A 344 -11.16 -0.04 5.84
N ALA A 345 -10.44 0.46 4.84
CA ALA A 345 -8.99 0.57 4.88
C ALA A 345 -8.53 1.84 4.18
N ASN A 346 -7.54 2.53 4.76
CA ASN A 346 -6.94 3.73 4.18
C ASN A 346 -7.97 4.81 3.79
N GLY A 347 -9.04 4.96 4.59
CA GLY A 347 -10.14 5.89 4.34
C GLY A 347 -11.19 5.42 3.33
N ARG A 348 -11.02 4.25 2.71
CA ARG A 348 -11.83 3.78 1.58
C ARG A 348 -12.67 2.54 1.93
N PRO A 349 -13.79 2.31 1.21
CA PRO A 349 -14.50 1.04 1.30
C PRO A 349 -13.59 -0.14 0.94
N ALA A 350 -13.72 -1.23 1.68
CA ALA A 350 -12.99 -2.45 1.41
C ALA A 350 -13.89 -3.69 1.62
N ALA A 351 -13.58 -4.77 0.91
CA ALA A 351 -14.19 -6.08 1.10
C ALA A 351 -13.15 -7.06 1.65
N ALA A 352 -13.45 -7.68 2.78
CA ALA A 352 -12.73 -8.84 3.26
C ALA A 352 -13.31 -10.09 2.59
N SER A 353 -12.53 -10.73 1.74
CA SER A 353 -12.91 -11.93 1.00
C SER A 353 -12.42 -13.17 1.73
N TYR A 354 -13.32 -14.12 1.90
CA TYR A 354 -13.07 -15.46 2.36
C TYR A 354 -13.40 -16.43 1.23
N VAL A 355 -12.66 -17.52 1.15
CA VAL A 355 -12.84 -18.54 0.12
C VAL A 355 -13.04 -19.88 0.78
N ARG A 356 -14.01 -20.64 0.31
CA ARG A 356 -14.21 -22.05 0.65
C ARG A 356 -13.72 -22.92 -0.51
N PRO A 357 -12.54 -23.56 -0.39
CA PRO A 357 -12.05 -24.50 -1.38
C PRO A 357 -12.99 -25.70 -1.57
N PRO A 358 -12.88 -26.43 -2.70
CA PRO A 358 -13.67 -27.63 -2.92
C PRO A 358 -13.43 -28.68 -1.83
N GLY A 359 -14.52 -29.18 -1.23
CA GLY A 359 -14.47 -30.20 -0.18
C GLY A 359 -14.25 -29.67 1.23
N GLU A 360 -14.06 -28.36 1.40
CA GLU A 360 -13.99 -27.71 2.71
C GLU A 360 -15.38 -27.26 3.18
N GLU A 361 -15.61 -27.26 4.50
CA GLU A 361 -16.88 -26.82 5.10
C GLU A 361 -16.86 -25.33 5.49
N THR A 362 -15.67 -24.74 5.62
CA THR A 362 -15.46 -23.37 6.12
C THR A 362 -14.83 -22.47 5.07
N TYR A 363 -15.13 -21.17 5.14
CA TYR A 363 -14.48 -20.16 4.33
C TYR A 363 -13.26 -19.62 5.10
N ALA A 364 -12.08 -19.78 4.51
CA ALA A 364 -10.83 -19.28 5.05
C ALA A 364 -10.53 -17.85 4.56
N PRO A 365 -9.85 -17.00 5.36
CA PRO A 365 -9.39 -15.68 4.94
C PRO A 365 -8.58 -15.75 3.65
N PHE A 366 -8.93 -14.89 2.68
CA PHE A 366 -8.30 -14.91 1.37
C PHE A 366 -7.64 -13.58 1.00
N ALA A 367 -8.39 -12.47 1.05
CA ALA A 367 -7.86 -11.17 0.68
C ALA A 367 -8.64 -10.01 1.30
N ILE A 368 -7.98 -8.85 1.45
CA ILE A 368 -8.63 -7.57 1.74
C ILE A 368 -8.54 -6.70 0.48
N GLY A 369 -9.67 -6.45 -0.16
CA GLY A 369 -9.79 -5.66 -1.39
C GLY A 369 -10.23 -4.23 -1.11
N ILE A 370 -9.38 -3.24 -1.34
CA ILE A 370 -9.74 -1.81 -1.30
C ILE A 370 -10.23 -1.39 -2.67
N VAL A 371 -11.34 -0.66 -2.73
CA VAL A 371 -11.92 -0.15 -3.98
C VAL A 371 -11.94 1.37 -4.03
N TYR A 372 -11.61 1.91 -5.20
CA TYR A 372 -11.80 3.32 -5.54
C TYR A 372 -12.97 3.45 -6.48
N VAL A 373 -13.95 4.25 -6.11
CA VAL A 373 -15.18 4.44 -6.86
C VAL A 373 -15.26 5.88 -7.38
N GLU A 374 -15.48 6.02 -8.67
CA GLU A 374 -15.81 7.29 -9.30
C GLU A 374 -17.08 7.14 -10.12
N ARG A 375 -18.03 8.08 -9.97
CA ARG A 375 -19.27 8.10 -10.77
C ARG A 375 -19.98 6.73 -10.80
N ARG A 376 -20.06 6.07 -9.64
CA ARG A 376 -20.67 4.74 -9.45
C ARG A 376 -19.96 3.57 -10.10
N ARG A 377 -18.71 3.74 -10.52
CA ARG A 377 -17.87 2.66 -11.08
C ARG A 377 -16.59 2.51 -10.30
N ILE A 378 -16.10 1.28 -10.17
CA ILE A 378 -14.80 0.96 -9.60
C ILE A 378 -13.74 1.27 -10.65
N VAL A 379 -12.91 2.28 -10.38
CA VAL A 379 -11.80 2.71 -11.25
C VAL A 379 -10.48 2.07 -10.85
N GLU A 380 -10.33 1.67 -9.60
CA GLU A 380 -9.13 1.00 -9.11
C GLU A 380 -9.47 0.03 -7.97
N MET A 381 -8.76 -1.10 -7.94
CA MET A 381 -8.83 -2.08 -6.87
C MET A 381 -7.45 -2.59 -6.47
N THR A 382 -7.23 -2.72 -5.17
CA THR A 382 -6.02 -3.35 -4.63
C THR A 382 -6.42 -4.47 -3.68
N ALA A 383 -6.12 -5.71 -4.06
CA ALA A 383 -6.43 -6.91 -3.29
C ALA A 383 -5.18 -7.42 -2.57
N PHE A 384 -5.15 -7.28 -1.24
CA PHE A 384 -4.06 -7.76 -0.40
C PHE A 384 -4.32 -9.21 0.02
N HIS A 385 -3.60 -10.16 -0.60
CA HIS A 385 -3.68 -11.59 -0.34
C HIS A 385 -2.76 -11.98 0.83
N ASP A 386 -3.07 -11.45 2.01
CA ASP A 386 -2.36 -11.75 3.24
C ASP A 386 -3.35 -12.03 4.38
N PRO A 387 -3.64 -13.30 4.68
CA PRO A 387 -4.50 -13.71 5.78
C PRO A 387 -4.09 -13.17 7.15
N ALA A 388 -2.79 -12.86 7.35
CA ALA A 388 -2.29 -12.34 8.63
C ALA A 388 -2.85 -10.94 8.96
N LEU A 389 -3.40 -10.22 7.97
CA LEU A 389 -4.01 -8.90 8.18
C LEU A 389 -5.38 -8.98 8.86
N PHE A 390 -6.11 -10.10 8.75
CA PHE A 390 -7.51 -10.19 9.19
C PHE A 390 -7.73 -9.84 10.67
N PRO A 391 -6.89 -10.31 11.63
CA PRO A 391 -6.98 -9.90 13.03
C PRO A 391 -6.86 -8.38 13.23
N ALA A 392 -5.97 -7.71 12.48
CA ALA A 392 -5.81 -6.26 12.54
C ALA A 392 -7.05 -5.50 12.02
N PHE A 393 -7.92 -6.15 11.25
CA PHE A 393 -9.22 -5.62 10.84
C PHE A 393 -10.39 -6.05 11.76
N ALA A 394 -10.11 -6.77 12.85
CA ALA A 394 -11.13 -7.39 13.71
C ALA A 394 -12.10 -8.30 12.94
N LEU A 395 -11.58 -8.99 11.92
CA LEU A 395 -12.33 -9.91 11.10
C LEU A 395 -12.24 -11.34 11.67
N PRO A 396 -13.30 -12.16 11.55
CA PRO A 396 -13.27 -13.55 11.98
C PRO A 396 -12.14 -14.35 11.33
N PRO A 397 -11.54 -15.33 12.03
CA PRO A 397 -10.48 -16.18 11.47
C PRO A 397 -11.01 -17.19 10.45
N ALA A 398 -12.32 -17.44 10.40
CA ALA A 398 -13.02 -18.24 9.40
C ALA A 398 -14.51 -17.87 9.39
N LEU A 399 -15.22 -18.23 8.33
CA LEU A 399 -16.69 -18.14 8.25
C LEU A 399 -17.31 -19.50 7.95
N THR A 400 -18.57 -19.66 8.34
CA THR A 400 -19.46 -20.78 8.00
C THR A 400 -20.62 -20.26 7.15
N ASP A 401 -21.43 -21.15 6.57
CA ASP A 401 -22.61 -20.75 5.80
C ASP A 401 -23.60 -19.89 6.62
N GLU A 402 -23.67 -20.10 7.93
CA GLU A 402 -24.53 -19.38 8.88
C GLU A 402 -23.95 -18.04 9.39
N SER A 403 -22.69 -17.71 9.05
CA SER A 403 -22.04 -16.51 9.58
C SER A 403 -22.76 -15.22 9.11
N PRO A 404 -22.92 -14.19 9.94
CA PRO A 404 -23.59 -12.96 9.51
C PRO A 404 -22.85 -12.29 8.34
N VAL A 405 -23.60 -11.74 7.37
CA VAL A 405 -23.08 -11.02 6.17
C VAL A 405 -22.57 -9.61 6.53
N SER A 406 -22.64 -9.23 7.82
CA SER A 406 -22.15 -7.96 8.34
C SER A 406 -20.92 -8.19 9.21
N ALA A 407 -19.89 -7.36 9.05
CA ALA A 407 -18.81 -7.30 10.02
C ALA A 407 -19.38 -6.99 11.42
N PRO A 408 -18.76 -7.47 12.52
CA PRO A 408 -19.22 -7.15 13.86
C PRO A 408 -19.40 -5.64 14.01
N SER A 409 -20.55 -5.24 14.55
CA SER A 409 -20.98 -3.84 14.70
C SER A 409 -19.83 -3.00 15.25
N GLN A 410 -19.33 -2.08 14.45
CA GLN A 410 -18.29 -1.14 14.88
C GLN A 410 -18.92 -0.20 15.92
N PRO A 411 -18.32 -0.01 17.11
CA PRO A 411 -18.77 1.01 18.03
C PRO A 411 -18.66 2.38 17.35
N ALA A 412 -19.73 3.17 17.48
CA ALA A 412 -19.94 4.46 16.82
C ALA A 412 -18.93 5.54 17.20
#